data_AF-A0A536T8Q1-F1
#
_entry.id   AF-A0A536T8Q1-F1
#
_cell.length_a   1.000
_cell.length_b   1.000
_cell.length_c   1.000
_cell.angle_alpha   90.00
_cell.angle_beta   90.00
_cell.angle_gamma   90.00
#
_symmetry.space_group_name_H-M   'P 1'
#
loop_
_entity.id
_entity.type
_entity.pdbx_description
1 polymer ?
#
loop_
_entity_poly.entity_id
_entity_poly.type
_entity_poly.pdbx_seq_one_letter_code
_entity_poly.pdbx_strand_id
1 'polypeptide(L)'
;MRFGMLGMNAYQQHEEETWQGNCLARLESRTEEKGNVTTVAGRLEAGAFVIDGPRGQEKLPACVMSFAYWNLRVLKQTHLVNVQTGAWTPVKVQDLGKEPYTLRGSSVEASHFRLDTERNRIEVWYSPAGEWIGLRSTTRDGHVLSYQLK
;
A
#
# COMPACT_ATOMS: atom_id res chain seq x y z
N MET A 1 5.22 -11.70 42.72
CA MET A 1 4.31 -12.20 41.67
C MET A 1 4.87 -11.76 40.32
N ARG A 2 5.32 -12.70 39.47
CA ARG A 2 5.69 -12.40 38.07
C ARG A 2 4.38 -12.18 37.30
N PHE A 3 4.07 -10.93 36.98
CA PHE A 3 3.07 -10.64 35.96
C PHE A 3 3.72 -10.86 34.61
N GLY A 4 3.37 -11.98 33.95
CA GLY A 4 3.69 -12.18 32.55
C GLY A 4 2.89 -11.16 31.73
N MET A 5 3.58 -10.28 31.00
CA MET A 5 2.95 -9.61 29.87
C MET A 5 2.86 -10.62 28.73
N LEU A 6 1.64 -11.08 28.46
CA LEU A 6 1.28 -11.70 27.20
C LEU A 6 1.75 -10.79 26.06
N GLY A 7 2.75 -11.24 25.30
CA GLY A 7 3.33 -10.49 24.19
C GLY A 7 2.28 -10.24 23.11
N MET A 8 1.67 -9.06 23.11
CA MET A 8 0.91 -8.55 21.98
C MET A 8 1.91 -8.25 20.86
N ASN A 9 1.67 -8.79 19.66
CA ASN A 9 2.43 -8.42 18.46
C ASN A 9 2.16 -6.94 18.15
N ALA A 10 2.95 -6.03 18.70
CA ALA A 10 2.82 -4.60 18.44
C ALA A 10 3.30 -4.32 17.00
N TYR A 11 2.37 -3.88 16.16
CA TYR A 11 2.64 -3.28 14.85
C TYR A 11 2.19 -1.82 14.91
N GLN A 12 3.10 -0.89 14.61
CA GLN A 12 2.80 0.53 14.48
C GLN A 12 3.46 1.04 13.20
N GLN A 13 2.72 1.81 12.42
CA GLN A 13 3.22 2.46 11.21
C GLN A 13 2.79 3.91 11.23
N HIS A 14 3.75 4.79 11.01
CA HIS A 14 3.52 6.20 10.68
C HIS A 14 4.06 6.45 9.28
N GLU A 15 3.28 7.14 8.46
CA GLU A 15 3.69 7.50 7.10
C GLU A 15 3.16 8.87 6.73
N GLU A 16 3.99 9.61 6.00
CA GLU A 16 3.65 10.89 5.40
C GLU A 16 4.12 10.90 3.95
N GLU A 17 3.19 11.21 3.05
CA GLU A 17 3.44 11.29 1.63
C GLU A 17 3.03 12.67 1.12
N THR A 18 3.87 13.26 0.27
CA THR A 18 3.48 14.43 -0.52
C THR A 18 3.55 14.08 -1.99
N TRP A 19 2.58 14.60 -2.75
CA TRP A 19 2.35 14.22 -4.14
C TRP A 19 2.37 15.45 -5.04
N GLN A 20 3.00 15.33 -6.19
CA GLN A 20 2.89 16.28 -7.30
C GLN A 20 2.06 15.64 -8.41
N GLY A 21 0.78 16.01 -8.50
CA GLY A 21 -0.17 15.32 -9.36
C GLY A 21 -0.33 13.86 -8.93
N ASN A 22 0.07 12.91 -9.79
CA ASN A 22 0.01 11.48 -9.49
C ASN A 22 1.36 10.87 -9.09
N CYS A 23 2.39 11.69 -8.93
CA CYS A 23 3.75 11.25 -8.66
C CYS A 23 4.13 11.58 -7.22
N LEU A 24 4.75 10.63 -6.53
CA LEU A 24 5.29 10.84 -5.19
C LEU A 24 6.44 11.87 -5.25
N ALA A 25 6.35 12.92 -4.45
CA ALA A 25 7.36 13.98 -4.34
C ALA A 25 8.19 13.83 -3.06
N ARG A 26 7.58 13.37 -1.97
CA ARG A 26 8.24 13.04 -0.70
C ARG A 26 7.55 11.84 -0.05
N LEU A 27 8.35 11.03 0.65
CA LEU A 27 7.90 9.94 1.52
C LEU A 27 8.73 9.99 2.80
N GLU A 28 8.07 9.91 3.94
CA GLU A 28 8.70 9.56 5.21
C GLU A 28 7.86 8.48 5.89
N SER A 29 8.47 7.37 6.26
CA SER A 29 7.78 6.30 6.98
C SER A 29 8.63 5.78 8.13
N ARG A 30 7.93 5.35 9.18
CA ARG A 30 8.50 4.61 10.30
C ARG A 30 7.56 3.47 10.64
N THR A 31 8.07 2.24 10.54
CA THR A 31 7.34 1.05 10.95
C THR A 31 8.06 0.40 12.13
N GLU A 32 7.30 0.08 13.17
CA GLU A 32 7.75 -0.66 14.33
C GLU A 32 6.98 -1.98 14.39
N GLU A 33 7.71 -3.09 14.27
CA GLU A 33 7.13 -4.43 14.29
C GLU A 33 7.95 -5.31 15.23
N LYS A 34 7.31 -5.85 16.28
CA LYS A 34 7.95 -6.76 17.25
C LYS A 34 9.26 -6.19 17.82
N GLY A 35 9.31 -4.87 18.05
CA GLY A 35 10.47 -4.15 18.58
C GLY A 35 11.53 -3.78 17.53
N ASN A 36 11.39 -4.19 16.27
CA ASN A 36 12.27 -3.76 15.18
C ASN A 36 11.71 -2.49 14.53
N VAL A 37 12.56 -1.48 14.37
CA VAL A 37 12.21 -0.21 13.72
C VAL A 37 12.80 -0.18 12.32
N THR A 38 11.95 0.09 11.34
CA THR A 38 12.32 0.36 9.96
C THR A 38 11.94 1.79 9.62
N THR A 39 12.83 2.51 8.93
CA THR A 39 12.54 3.85 8.40
C THR A 39 12.81 3.88 6.91
N VAL A 40 11.98 4.61 6.18
CA VAL A 40 12.14 4.86 4.74
C VAL A 40 11.94 6.34 4.48
N ALA A 41 12.85 6.94 3.73
CA ALA A 41 12.75 8.31 3.28
C ALA A 41 12.87 8.37 1.76
N GLY A 42 12.00 9.12 1.10
CA GLY A 42 12.00 9.29 -0.35
C GLY A 42 11.80 10.73 -0.74
N ARG A 43 12.45 11.17 -1.81
CA ARG A 43 12.34 12.54 -2.33
C ARG A 43 12.64 12.63 -3.81
N LEU A 44 11.86 13.45 -4.52
CA LEU A 44 12.14 13.82 -5.90
C LEU A 44 13.33 14.79 -5.96
N GLU A 45 14.43 14.35 -6.56
CA GLU A 45 15.64 15.15 -6.72
C GLU A 45 16.29 14.92 -8.09
N ALA A 46 16.70 16.01 -8.74
CA ALA A 46 17.44 15.98 -10.01
C ALA A 46 16.81 15.05 -11.07
N GLY A 47 15.47 15.01 -11.15
CA GLY A 47 14.74 14.20 -12.13
C GLY A 47 14.65 12.71 -11.81
N ALA A 48 14.91 12.30 -10.57
CA ALA A 48 14.70 10.93 -10.09
C ALA A 48 14.05 10.94 -8.71
N PHE A 49 13.26 9.92 -8.39
CA PHE A 49 12.81 9.73 -7.01
C PHE A 49 13.87 8.91 -6.27
N VAL A 50 14.59 9.56 -5.36
CA VAL A 50 15.65 8.92 -4.56
C VAL A 50 15.01 8.40 -3.28
N ILE A 51 15.14 7.09 -3.02
CA ILE A 51 14.61 6.44 -1.83
C ILE A 51 15.76 5.85 -1.01
N ASP A 52 15.69 6.00 0.30
CA ASP A 52 16.63 5.50 1.29
C ASP A 52 15.87 4.65 2.33
N GLY A 53 16.42 3.51 2.71
CA GLY A 53 15.79 2.55 3.60
C GLY A 53 16.73 1.40 3.94
N PRO A 54 16.22 0.29 4.51
CA PRO A 54 17.06 -0.80 5.03
C PRO A 54 17.95 -1.49 3.99
N ARG A 55 17.61 -1.38 2.70
CA ARG A 55 18.38 -1.94 1.57
C ARG A 55 19.44 -0.97 1.03
N GLY A 56 19.59 0.20 1.65
CA GLY A 56 20.38 1.31 1.15
C GLY A 56 19.59 2.23 0.22
N GLN A 57 20.31 3.16 -0.39
CA GLN A 57 19.74 4.16 -1.29
C GLN A 57 19.58 3.62 -2.71
N GLU A 58 18.44 3.93 -3.33
CA GLU A 58 18.09 3.55 -4.69
C GLU A 58 17.54 4.77 -5.47
N LYS A 59 17.86 4.87 -6.76
CA LYS A 59 17.30 5.88 -7.66
C LYS A 59 16.22 5.25 -8.53
N LEU A 60 14.99 5.74 -8.40
CA LEU A 60 13.83 5.31 -9.16
C LEU A 60 13.47 6.33 -10.24
N PRO A 61 12.59 5.99 -11.20
CA PRO A 61 12.02 6.98 -12.12
C PRO A 61 11.46 8.20 -11.38
N ALA A 62 11.44 9.37 -12.03
CA ALA A 62 10.95 10.61 -11.43
C ALA A 62 9.51 10.49 -10.90
N CYS A 63 8.67 9.76 -11.63
CA CYS A 63 7.28 9.55 -11.25
C CYS A 63 7.09 8.10 -10.79
N VAL A 64 7.02 7.93 -9.48
CA VAL A 64 6.62 6.67 -8.84
C VAL A 64 5.35 6.88 -8.03
N MET A 65 4.65 5.78 -7.77
CA MET A 65 3.50 5.75 -6.87
C MET A 65 3.79 4.74 -5.76
N SER A 66 3.33 5.00 -4.54
CA SER A 66 3.19 3.97 -3.52
C SER A 66 1.91 3.15 -3.73
N PHE A 67 1.58 2.25 -2.80
CA PHE A 67 0.29 1.56 -2.74
C PHE A 67 -0.87 2.48 -2.33
N ALA A 68 -0.93 3.69 -2.90
CA ALA A 68 -1.92 4.72 -2.68
C ALA A 68 -3.25 4.39 -3.38
N TYR A 69 -4.00 3.43 -2.83
CA TYR A 69 -5.21 2.89 -3.45
C TYR A 69 -6.31 3.93 -3.73
N TRP A 70 -6.30 5.07 -3.04
CA TRP A 70 -7.19 6.19 -3.30
C TRP A 70 -6.97 6.81 -4.70
N ASN A 71 -5.80 6.63 -5.30
CA ASN A 71 -5.48 7.11 -6.64
C ASN A 71 -5.62 5.98 -7.67
N LEU A 72 -6.66 6.02 -8.51
CA LEU A 72 -6.92 5.01 -9.55
C LEU A 72 -5.76 4.78 -10.55
N ARG A 73 -4.79 5.72 -10.65
CA ARG A 73 -3.59 5.52 -11.49
C ARG A 73 -2.72 4.37 -11.02
N VAL A 74 -2.85 3.90 -9.77
CA VAL A 74 -2.17 2.68 -9.29
C VAL A 74 -2.53 1.46 -10.14
N LEU A 75 -3.74 1.40 -10.68
CA LEU A 75 -4.23 0.29 -11.53
C LEU A 75 -3.55 0.24 -12.90
N LYS A 76 -2.74 1.25 -13.24
CA LYS A 76 -1.97 1.31 -14.50
C LYS A 76 -0.47 1.14 -14.30
N GLN A 77 -0.02 0.97 -13.05
CA GLN A 77 1.39 0.84 -12.74
C GLN A 77 1.85 -0.61 -12.88
N THR A 78 3.13 -0.77 -13.25
CA THR A 78 3.83 -2.06 -13.23
C THR A 78 4.69 -2.22 -11.99
N HIS A 79 4.94 -1.13 -11.25
CA HIS A 79 5.69 -1.13 -10.00
C HIS A 79 5.11 -0.09 -9.04
N LEU A 80 5.14 -0.39 -7.74
CA LEU A 80 4.72 0.51 -6.68
C LEU A 80 5.76 0.50 -5.55
N VAL A 81 5.95 1.65 -4.90
CA VAL A 81 6.82 1.77 -3.72
C VAL A 81 6.12 1.18 -2.50
N ASN A 82 6.73 0.16 -1.91
CA ASN A 82 6.34 -0.31 -0.60
C ASN A 82 6.93 0.65 0.45
N VAL A 83 6.07 1.48 1.04
CA VAL A 83 6.43 2.53 2.01
C VAL A 83 7.06 2.00 3.29
N GLN A 84 6.73 0.78 3.71
CA GLN A 84 7.32 0.15 4.89
C GLN A 84 8.77 -0.29 4.67
N THR A 85 9.12 -0.71 3.45
CA THR A 85 10.43 -1.35 3.16
C THR A 85 11.31 -0.55 2.21
N GLY A 86 10.76 0.47 1.55
CA GLY A 86 11.40 1.21 0.47
C GLY A 86 11.58 0.39 -0.81
N ALA A 87 10.89 -0.76 -0.94
CA ALA A 87 11.01 -1.62 -2.11
C ALA A 87 10.23 -1.09 -3.31
N TRP A 88 10.89 -0.92 -4.45
CA TRP A 88 10.22 -0.72 -5.74
C TRP A 88 9.67 -2.06 -6.24
N THR A 89 8.40 -2.31 -5.92
CA THR A 89 7.79 -3.63 -5.97
C THR A 89 7.09 -3.83 -7.30
N PRO A 90 7.44 -4.88 -8.09
CA PRO A 90 6.68 -5.25 -9.27
C PRO A 90 5.24 -5.62 -8.93
N VAL A 91 4.30 -5.15 -9.75
CA VAL A 91 2.86 -5.38 -9.58
C VAL A 91 2.24 -5.81 -10.91
N LYS A 92 1.40 -6.83 -10.86
CA LYS A 92 0.51 -7.21 -11.96
C LYS A 92 -0.93 -6.86 -11.59
N VAL A 93 -1.54 -5.98 -12.36
CA VAL A 93 -2.95 -5.59 -12.18
C VAL A 93 -3.85 -6.43 -13.08
N GLN A 94 -4.94 -6.94 -12.54
CA GLN A 94 -6.01 -7.61 -13.26
C GLN A 94 -7.35 -6.95 -12.93
N ASP A 95 -8.12 -6.64 -13.96
CA ASP A 95 -9.54 -6.27 -13.84
C ASP A 95 -10.37 -7.54 -13.65
N LEU A 96 -11.14 -7.60 -12.57
CA LEU A 96 -12.02 -8.73 -12.24
C LEU A 96 -13.49 -8.43 -12.56
N GLY A 97 -13.76 -7.27 -13.19
CA GLY A 97 -15.09 -6.82 -13.55
C GLY A 97 -15.77 -6.09 -12.40
N LYS A 98 -17.10 -6.10 -12.44
CA LYS A 98 -17.93 -5.43 -11.45
C LYS A 98 -18.70 -6.45 -10.63
N GLU A 99 -18.87 -6.18 -9.35
CA GLU A 99 -19.70 -7.00 -8.46
C GLU A 99 -20.45 -6.16 -7.42
N PRO A 100 -21.58 -6.66 -6.89
CA PRO A 100 -22.24 -6.04 -5.75
C PRO A 100 -21.30 -6.04 -4.53
N TYR A 101 -21.14 -4.87 -3.91
CA TYR A 101 -20.34 -4.68 -2.71
C TYR A 101 -21.18 -3.98 -1.64
N THR A 102 -21.23 -4.55 -0.43
CA THR A 102 -22.00 -3.96 0.68
C THR A 102 -21.18 -2.86 1.36
N LEU A 103 -21.56 -1.60 1.15
CA LEU A 103 -20.98 -0.42 1.79
C LEU A 103 -22.00 0.22 2.74
N ARG A 104 -21.68 0.29 4.04
CA ARG A 104 -22.56 0.88 5.07
C ARG A 104 -24.00 0.34 5.05
N GLY A 105 -24.16 -0.96 4.79
CA GLY A 105 -25.47 -1.63 4.71
C GLY A 105 -26.22 -1.43 3.39
N SER A 106 -25.68 -0.68 2.43
CA SER A 106 -26.23 -0.52 1.08
C SER A 106 -25.36 -1.26 0.06
N SER A 107 -25.98 -1.87 -0.95
CA SER A 107 -25.25 -2.50 -2.04
C SER A 107 -24.89 -1.47 -3.11
N VAL A 108 -23.62 -1.46 -3.53
CA VAL A 108 -23.13 -0.65 -4.66
C VAL A 108 -22.51 -1.57 -5.72
N GLU A 109 -22.65 -1.23 -6.99
CA GLU A 109 -21.93 -1.93 -8.07
C GLU A 109 -20.47 -1.48 -8.08
N ALA A 110 -19.58 -2.27 -7.47
CA ALA A 110 -18.17 -1.92 -7.32
C ALA A 110 -17.33 -2.47 -8.47
N SER A 111 -16.36 -1.70 -8.95
CA SER A 111 -15.31 -2.22 -9.82
C SER A 111 -14.26 -2.93 -8.96
N HIS A 112 -13.93 -4.16 -9.31
CA HIS A 112 -13.04 -5.03 -8.54
C HIS A 112 -11.75 -5.29 -9.33
N PHE A 113 -10.61 -4.99 -8.71
CA PHE A 113 -9.30 -5.24 -9.28
C PHE A 113 -8.43 -6.07 -8.35
N ARG A 114 -7.48 -6.80 -8.94
CA ARG A 114 -6.45 -7.54 -8.22
C ARG A 114 -5.06 -7.05 -8.59
N LEU A 115 -4.26 -6.75 -7.58
CA LEU A 115 -2.86 -6.42 -7.65
C LEU A 115 -2.07 -7.61 -7.07
N ASP A 116 -1.42 -8.36 -7.93
CA ASP A 116 -0.52 -9.44 -7.52
C ASP A 116 0.93 -8.89 -7.42
N THR A 117 1.56 -9.13 -6.28
CA THR A 117 3.01 -8.91 -6.04
C THR A 117 3.68 -10.26 -5.82
N GLU A 118 5.00 -10.28 -5.58
CA GLU A 118 5.66 -11.53 -5.20
C GLU A 118 5.09 -12.11 -3.88
N ARG A 119 4.77 -11.25 -2.90
CA ARG A 119 4.45 -11.68 -1.52
C ARG A 119 2.96 -11.70 -1.20
N ASN A 120 2.19 -10.86 -1.88
CA ASN A 120 0.81 -10.59 -1.54
C ASN A 120 -0.08 -10.55 -2.79
N ARG A 121 -1.29 -11.07 -2.64
CA ARG A 121 -2.42 -10.81 -3.52
C ARG A 121 -3.30 -9.77 -2.85
N ILE A 122 -3.52 -8.65 -3.52
CA ILE A 122 -4.31 -7.54 -3.00
C ILE A 122 -5.50 -7.34 -3.92
N GLU A 123 -6.70 -7.43 -3.38
CA GLU A 123 -7.95 -7.10 -4.06
C GLU A 123 -8.41 -5.73 -3.57
N VAL A 124 -8.85 -4.88 -4.50
CA VAL A 124 -9.36 -3.53 -4.21
C VAL A 124 -10.70 -3.31 -4.91
N TRP A 125 -11.58 -2.61 -4.22
CA TRP A 125 -12.91 -2.24 -4.71
C TRP A 125 -13.05 -0.74 -4.82
N TYR A 126 -13.66 -0.29 -5.91
CA TYR A 126 -13.97 1.10 -6.16
C TYR A 126 -15.47 1.31 -6.39
N SER A 127 -16.03 2.38 -5.87
CA SER A 127 -17.42 2.78 -6.13
C SER A 127 -17.64 3.12 -7.61
N PRO A 128 -18.88 3.24 -8.10
CA PRO A 128 -19.16 3.74 -9.45
C PRO A 128 -18.54 5.11 -9.74
N ALA A 129 -18.31 5.93 -8.70
CA ALA A 129 -17.65 7.24 -8.81
C ALA A 129 -16.11 7.16 -8.84
N GLY A 130 -15.54 5.95 -8.69
CA GLY A 130 -14.09 5.73 -8.68
C GLY A 130 -13.43 5.92 -7.31
N GLU A 131 -14.20 6.04 -6.25
CA GLU A 131 -13.68 6.17 -4.88
C GLU A 131 -13.25 4.80 -4.36
N TRP A 132 -12.11 4.73 -3.68
CA TRP A 132 -11.71 3.51 -2.98
C TRP A 132 -12.68 3.21 -1.85
N ILE A 133 -13.26 2.01 -1.85
CA ILE A 133 -14.27 1.59 -0.85
C ILE A 133 -13.85 0.37 -0.05
N GLY A 134 -12.85 -0.38 -0.50
CA GLY A 134 -12.34 -1.52 0.27
C GLY A 134 -11.10 -2.17 -0.30
N LEU A 135 -10.48 -3.00 0.54
CA LEU A 135 -9.30 -3.78 0.24
C LEU A 135 -9.34 -5.13 0.97
N ARG A 136 -8.79 -6.16 0.34
CA ARG A 136 -8.46 -7.45 0.95
C ARG A 136 -7.06 -7.84 0.49
N SER A 137 -6.13 -7.98 1.43
CA SER A 137 -4.80 -8.50 1.16
C SER A 137 -4.67 -9.91 1.72
N THR A 138 -4.16 -10.81 0.91
CA THR A 138 -3.81 -12.18 1.30
C THR A 138 -2.31 -12.37 1.13
N THR A 139 -1.63 -12.70 2.22
CA THR A 139 -0.19 -13.03 2.18
C THR A 139 0.02 -14.41 1.55
N ARG A 140 1.25 -14.70 1.12
CA ARG A 140 1.65 -16.05 0.65
C ARG A 140 1.26 -17.18 1.62
N ASP A 141 1.35 -16.93 2.92
CA ASP A 141 1.06 -17.92 3.97
C ASP A 141 -0.44 -17.99 4.32
N GLY A 142 -1.30 -17.29 3.55
CA GLY A 142 -2.75 -17.35 3.67
C GLY A 142 -3.35 -16.41 4.72
N HIS A 143 -2.56 -15.56 5.37
CA HIS A 143 -3.12 -14.55 6.29
C HIS A 143 -3.90 -13.50 5.51
N VAL A 144 -5.09 -13.16 6.00
CA VAL A 144 -6.00 -12.20 5.36
C VAL A 144 -6.13 -10.95 6.21
N LEU A 145 -6.02 -9.80 5.55
CA LEU A 145 -6.26 -8.48 6.09
C LEU A 145 -7.30 -7.78 5.22
N SER A 146 -8.35 -7.23 5.82
CA SER A 146 -9.42 -6.54 5.08
C SER A 146 -9.66 -5.16 5.67
N TYR A 147 -9.85 -4.18 4.79
CA TYR A 147 -10.26 -2.82 5.12
C TYR A 147 -11.45 -2.43 4.27
N GLN A 148 -12.29 -1.57 4.83
CA GLN A 148 -13.44 -1.00 4.14
C GLN A 148 -13.61 0.43 4.59
N LEU A 149 -14.01 1.31 3.66
CA LEU A 149 -14.38 2.68 3.98
C LEU A 149 -15.58 2.65 4.93
N LYS A 150 -15.40 3.18 6.14
CA LYS A 150 -16.46 3.29 7.16
C LYS A 150 -17.44 4.37 6.82
#